data_AF-A0A6V7L526-F1
#
_entry.id   AF-A0A6V7L526-F1
#
_cell.length_a   1.000
_cell.length_b   1.000
_cell.length_c   1.000
_cell.angle_alpha   90.00
_cell.angle_beta   90.00
_cell.angle_gamma   90.00
#
_symmetry.space_group_name_H-M   'P 1'
#
loop_
_entity.id
_entity.type
_entity.pdbx_description
1 polymer ?
#
loop_
_entity_poly.entity_id
_entity_poly.type
_entity_poly.pdbx_seq_one_letter_code
_entity_poly.pdbx_strand_id
1 'polypeptide(L)' 'PDQFPTLLHFAAHFGLEKLAWLLLECPGADMACDLKNYRGYTPIEMAFRAGHKNLVYIIRDHI' A
#
# COMPACT_ATOMS: atom_id res chain seq x y z
N PRO A 1 17.70 -3.59 8.31
CA PRO A 1 17.20 -2.20 8.25
C PRO A 1 15.72 -2.17 8.62
N ASP A 2 15.36 -1.41 9.65
CA ASP A 2 13.96 -1.20 10.03
C ASP A 2 13.27 -0.42 8.91
N GLN A 3 12.60 -1.11 7.99
CA GLN A 3 11.84 -0.45 6.94
C GLN A 3 10.54 0.06 7.58
N PHE A 4 10.45 1.36 7.84
CA PHE A 4 9.24 1.97 8.38
C PHE A 4 8.08 1.92 7.36
N PRO A 5 6.81 1.89 7.82
CA PRO A 5 5.67 1.90 6.90
C PRO A 5 5.64 3.21 6.11
N THR A 6 5.37 3.10 4.81
CA THR A 6 5.10 4.26 3.93
C THR A 6 3.66 4.74 4.09
N LEU A 7 3.34 5.93 3.54
CA LEU A 7 1.95 6.40 3.49
C LEU A 7 1.01 5.42 2.77
N LEU A 8 1.51 4.65 1.80
CA LEU A 8 0.72 3.65 1.10
C LEU A 8 0.38 2.46 2.01
N HIS A 9 1.27 2.07 2.92
CA HIS A 9 0.96 1.09 3.97
C HIS A 9 -0.17 1.57 4.89
N PHE A 10 -0.16 2.86 5.26
CA PHE A 10 -1.22 3.45 6.10
C PHE A 10 -2.55 3.48 5.35
N ALA A 11 -2.56 3.97 4.10
CA ALA A 11 -3.75 3.97 3.26
C ALA A 11 -4.31 2.54 3.08
N ALA A 12 -3.41 1.57 2.90
CA ALA A 12 -3.75 0.15 2.81
C ALA A 12 -4.37 -0.43 4.07
N HIS A 13 -3.82 -0.11 5.23
CA HIS A 13 -4.35 -0.64 6.50
C HIS A 13 -5.75 -0.12 6.81
N PHE A 14 -6.00 1.16 6.54
CA PHE A 14 -7.24 1.84 6.91
C PHE A 14 -8.27 1.92 5.77
N GLY A 15 -7.96 1.40 4.58
CA GLY A 15 -8.89 1.37 3.45
C GLY A 15 -9.12 2.75 2.82
N LEU A 16 -8.09 3.60 2.83
CA LEU A 16 -8.20 4.99 2.35
C LEU A 16 -8.06 5.06 0.83
N GLU A 17 -9.08 4.62 0.09
CA GLU A 17 -9.06 4.46 -1.38
C GLU A 17 -8.58 5.70 -2.13
N LYS A 18 -9.13 6.88 -1.82
CA LYS A 18 -8.75 8.13 -2.50
C LYS A 18 -7.30 8.52 -2.23
N LEU A 19 -6.82 8.28 -1.00
CA LEU A 19 -5.43 8.57 -0.65
C LEU A 19 -4.49 7.58 -1.34
N ALA A 20 -4.83 6.29 -1.36
CA ALA A 20 -4.05 5.28 -2.07
C ALA A 20 -3.92 5.64 -3.55
N TRP A 21 -5.01 6.03 -4.22
CA TRP A 21 -4.97 6.54 -5.59
C TRP A 21 -3.99 7.70 -5.78
N LEU A 22 -4.09 8.75 -4.95
CA LEU A 22 -3.18 9.89 -5.03
C LEU A 22 -1.71 9.50 -4.81
N LEU A 23 -1.44 8.54 -3.92
CA LEU A 23 -0.09 8.06 -3.66
C LEU A 23 0.45 7.21 -4.81
N LEU A 24 -0.40 6.46 -5.50
CA LEU A 24 -0.03 5.66 -6.66
C LEU A 24 0.31 6.55 -7.87
N GLU A 25 -0.30 7.73 -8.01
CA GLU A 25 0.07 8.69 -9.06
C GLU A 25 1.40 9.43 -8.79
N CYS A 26 2.03 9.25 -7.62
CA CYS A 26 3.27 9.94 -7.28
C CYS A 26 4.52 9.21 -7.83
N PRO A 27 5.59 9.94 -8.20
CA PRO A 27 6.87 9.33 -8.51
C PRO A 27 7.37 8.42 -7.36
N GLY A 28 7.77 7.20 -7.70
CA GLY A 28 8.23 6.20 -6.73
C GLY A 28 7.11 5.34 -6.13
N ALA A 29 5.88 5.45 -6.62
CA ALA A 29 4.77 4.55 -6.26
C ALA A 29 5.13 3.08 -6.44
N ASP A 30 5.73 2.70 -7.57
CA ASP A 30 6.16 1.32 -7.85
C ASP A 30 7.06 0.77 -6.75
N MET A 31 8.08 1.56 -6.35
CA MET A 31 8.95 1.18 -5.25
C MET A 31 8.17 1.09 -3.93
N ALA A 32 7.26 2.03 -3.66
CA ALA A 32 6.45 2.02 -2.45
C ALA A 32 5.49 0.82 -2.35
N CYS A 33 5.03 0.29 -3.47
CA CYS A 33 4.21 -0.93 -3.56
C CYS A 33 4.99 -2.18 -3.14
N ASP A 34 6.29 -2.24 -3.42
CA ASP A 34 7.14 -3.40 -3.12
C ASP A 34 7.85 -3.32 -1.76
N LEU A 35 7.93 -2.13 -1.16
CA LEU A 35 8.54 -1.95 0.15
C LEU A 35 7.78 -2.72 1.22
N LYS A 36 8.53 -3.40 2.10
CA LYS A 36 7.98 -4.11 3.25
C LYS A 36 8.16 -3.25 4.48
N ASN A 37 7.13 -3.07 5.29
CA ASN A 37 7.27 -2.42 6.59
C ASN A 37 8.04 -3.29 7.61
N TYR A 38 8.18 -2.80 8.84
CA TYR A 38 8.91 -3.48 9.93
C TYR A 38 8.29 -4.82 10.36
N ARG A 39 7.04 -5.09 9.95
CA ARG A 39 6.35 -6.38 10.15
C ARG A 39 6.54 -7.33 8.97
N GLY A 40 7.29 -6.92 7.96
CA GLY A 40 7.55 -7.68 6.74
C GLY A 40 6.41 -7.65 5.73
N TYR A 41 5.46 -6.71 5.84
CA TYR A 41 4.30 -6.64 4.93
C TYR A 41 4.41 -5.51 3.93
N THR A 42 4.02 -5.77 2.69
CA THR A 42 3.81 -4.75 1.66
C THR A 42 2.45 -4.05 1.85
N PRO A 43 2.20 -2.90 1.17
CA PRO A 43 0.90 -2.24 1.23
C PRO A 43 -0.24 -3.16 0.77
N ILE A 44 -0.08 -3.92 -0.32
CA ILE A 44 -1.13 -4.83 -0.80
C ILE A 44 -1.46 -5.93 0.22
N GLU A 45 -0.44 -6.48 0.90
CA GLU A 45 -0.65 -7.47 1.96
C GLU A 45 -1.37 -6.86 3.16
N MET A 46 -1.09 -5.59 3.50
CA MET A 46 -1.83 -4.87 4.55
C MET A 46 -3.30 -4.66 4.17
N ALA A 47 -3.59 -4.26 2.93
CA ALA A 47 -4.96 -4.10 2.43
C ALA A 47 -5.73 -5.42 2.46
N PHE A 48 -5.09 -6.52 2.04
CA PHE A 48 -5.67 -7.86 2.07
C PHE A 48 -6.00 -8.30 3.50
N ARG A 49 -5.07 -8.14 4.44
CA ARG A 49 -5.24 -8.51 5.86
C ARG A 49 -6.28 -7.67 6.57
N ALA A 50 -6.43 -6.40 6.18
CA ALA A 50 -7.45 -5.50 6.72
C ALA A 50 -8.82 -5.67 6.05
N GLY A 51 -8.94 -6.51 5.01
CA GLY A 51 -10.20 -6.82 4.33
C GLY A 51 -10.62 -5.83 3.25
N HIS A 52 -9.75 -4.91 2.84
CA HIS A 52 -10.04 -3.87 1.85
C HIS A 52 -9.87 -4.37 0.42
N LYS A 53 -10.78 -5.23 -0.03
CA LYS A 53 -10.71 -5.94 -1.33
C LYS A 53 -10.55 -5.00 -2.54
N ASN A 54 -11.29 -3.89 -2.56
CA ASN A 54 -11.16 -2.89 -3.63
C ASN A 54 -9.76 -2.30 -3.68
N LEU A 55 -9.16 -2.04 -2.52
CA LEU A 55 -7.83 -1.47 -2.44
C LEU A 55 -6.74 -2.47 -2.87
N VAL A 56 -6.94 -3.76 -2.59
CA VAL A 56 -6.10 -4.82 -3.14
C VAL A 56 -6.15 -4.80 -4.66
N TYR A 57 -7.33 -4.62 -5.26
CA TYR A 57 -7.47 -4.49 -6.72
C TYR A 57 -6.77 -3.23 -7.22
N ILE A 58 -7.00 -2.06 -6.61
CA ILE A 58 -6.37 -0.79 -7.00
C ILE A 58 -4.84 -0.89 -6.98
N ILE A 59 -4.27 -1.40 -5.89
CA ILE A 59 -2.82 -1.53 -5.77
C ILE A 59 -2.28 -2.56 -6.77
N ARG A 60 -3.00 -3.66 -7.02
CA ARG A 60 -2.58 -4.70 -7.97
C ARG A 60 -2.67 -4.24 -9.43
N ASP A 61 -3.67 -3.45 -9.78
CA ASP A 61 -3.87 -2.93 -11.14
C ASP A 61 -2.79 -1.90 -11.52
N HIS A 62 -2.20 -1.25 -10.51
CA HIS A 62 -1.16 -0.25 -10.69
C HIS A 62 0.26 -0.83 -10.87
N ILE A 63 0.50 -2.10 -10.47
CA ILE A 63 1.80 -2.78 -10.54
C ILE A 63 1.81 -3.75 -11.73
#